data_AF-A0A7W7MQR6-F1
#
_entry.id   AF-A0A7W7MQR6-F1
#
_cell.length_a   1.000
_cell.length_b   1.000
_cell.length_c   1.000
_cell.angle_alpha   90.00
_cell.angle_beta   90.00
_cell.angle_gamma   90.00
#
_symmetry.space_group_name_H-M   'P 1'
#
loop_
_entity.id
_entity.type
_entity.pdbx_description
1 polymer ?
#
loop_
_entity_poly.entity_id
_entity_poly.type
_entity_poly.pdbx_seq_one_letter_code
_entity_poly.pdbx_strand_id
1 'polypeptide(L)'
;MTVTGHTDSTGSGAHNQALSQRRARVVAGALRVRLADGGDRRMTVVAKGESEPVVPNDSAANRALNRRVTIAFRERRAAPAAAAGPAVLPRTAGEQGRAPDGVEVALPLNRGTIRFVPGTATVRGPFLLVNLLARNTGDRKATILDLLGQGVFTVRDEFDPYARYGAAGVRLLHGDTAAYGLDYELEPGRHRCLCDRLLNQAIPPGSEQVLSLWFPAPPAGTRTVTIDVPDRLRITDVPVT
;
A
#
# COMPACT_ATOMS: atom_id res chain seq x y z
N MET A 1 -21.84 -0.03 -10.84
CA MET A 1 -21.68 -1.46 -11.22
C MET A 1 -22.97 -1.91 -11.86
N THR A 2 -22.91 -2.68 -12.94
CA THR A 2 -24.08 -3.09 -13.70
C THR A 2 -24.16 -4.61 -13.76
N VAL A 3 -25.31 -5.17 -13.41
CA VAL A 3 -25.63 -6.61 -13.48
C VAL A 3 -26.68 -6.80 -14.57
N THR A 4 -26.32 -7.51 -15.64
CA THR A 4 -27.19 -7.68 -16.81
C THR A 4 -27.58 -9.14 -17.00
N GLY A 5 -28.88 -9.43 -17.06
CA GLY A 5 -29.40 -10.76 -17.34
C GLY A 5 -29.68 -10.99 -18.82
N HIS A 6 -29.41 -12.22 -19.29
CA HIS A 6 -29.65 -12.66 -20.65
C HIS A 6 -30.35 -14.04 -20.67
N THR A 7 -31.06 -14.33 -21.75
CA THR A 7 -31.66 -15.64 -22.04
C THR A 7 -31.20 -16.14 -23.41
N ASP A 8 -31.51 -17.40 -23.70
CA ASP A 8 -31.54 -17.87 -25.08
C ASP A 8 -32.83 -17.39 -25.78
N SER A 9 -33.02 -17.79 -27.04
CA SER A 9 -34.18 -17.43 -27.86
C SER A 9 -35.38 -18.38 -27.70
N THR A 10 -35.45 -19.15 -26.60
CA THR A 10 -36.57 -20.08 -26.37
C THR A 10 -37.68 -19.35 -25.63
N GLY A 11 -38.90 -19.41 -26.15
CA GLY A 11 -40.07 -18.75 -25.55
C GLY A 11 -40.33 -17.37 -26.14
N SER A 12 -41.25 -16.62 -25.52
CA SER A 12 -41.60 -15.28 -26.01
C SER A 12 -40.63 -14.23 -25.49
N GLY A 13 -40.39 -13.19 -26.28
CA GLY A 13 -39.55 -12.06 -25.87
C GLY A 13 -39.99 -11.43 -24.54
N ALA A 14 -41.30 -11.34 -24.28
CA ALA A 14 -41.83 -10.85 -22.99
C ALA A 14 -41.47 -11.77 -21.81
N HIS A 15 -41.56 -13.09 -22.01
CA HIS A 15 -41.14 -14.07 -21.00
C HIS A 15 -39.64 -13.97 -20.73
N ASN A 16 -38.83 -13.86 -21.79
CA ASN A 16 -37.38 -13.78 -21.73
C ASN A 16 -36.91 -12.48 -21.07
N GLN A 17 -37.61 -11.38 -21.29
CA GLN A 17 -37.37 -10.12 -20.60
C GLN A 17 -37.63 -10.25 -19.09
N ALA A 18 -38.75 -10.85 -18.70
CA ALA A 18 -39.06 -11.05 -17.28
C ALA A 18 -38.09 -12.05 -16.60
N LEU A 19 -37.70 -13.11 -17.31
CA LEU A 19 -36.77 -14.12 -16.82
C LEU A 19 -35.36 -13.55 -16.61
N SER A 20 -34.83 -12.83 -17.59
CA SER A 20 -33.52 -12.17 -17.47
C SER A 20 -33.51 -11.16 -16.32
N GLN A 21 -34.59 -10.40 -16.13
CA GLN A 21 -34.71 -9.47 -15.01
C GLN A 21 -34.69 -10.17 -13.65
N ARG A 22 -35.42 -11.28 -13.48
CA ARG A 22 -35.41 -12.06 -12.23
C ARG A 22 -34.01 -12.59 -11.92
N ARG A 23 -33.32 -13.17 -12.92
CA ARG A 23 -31.95 -13.69 -12.75
C ARG A 23 -30.97 -12.60 -12.33
N ALA A 24 -31.02 -11.44 -12.99
CA ALA A 24 -30.15 -10.32 -12.67
C ALA A 24 -30.42 -9.75 -11.25
N ARG A 25 -31.68 -9.72 -10.80
CA ARG A 25 -32.04 -9.30 -9.43
C ARG A 25 -31.51 -10.26 -8.36
N VAL A 26 -31.60 -11.57 -8.59
CA VAL A 26 -31.06 -12.58 -7.65
C VAL A 26 -29.56 -12.42 -7.47
N VAL A 27 -28.83 -12.28 -8.59
CA VAL A 27 -27.37 -12.07 -8.55
C VAL A 27 -27.02 -10.75 -7.86
N ALA A 28 -27.73 -9.66 -8.17
CA ALA A 28 -27.53 -8.38 -7.50
C ALA A 28 -27.79 -8.45 -5.99
N GLY A 29 -28.84 -9.17 -5.56
CA GLY A 29 -29.13 -9.40 -4.14
C GLY A 29 -28.00 -10.16 -3.43
N ALA A 30 -27.51 -11.25 -4.03
CA ALA A 30 -26.39 -12.01 -3.49
C ALA A 30 -25.10 -11.17 -3.38
N LEU A 31 -24.82 -10.32 -4.38
CA LEU A 31 -23.66 -9.43 -4.38
C LEU A 31 -23.77 -8.34 -3.31
N ARG A 32 -24.97 -7.78 -3.08
CA ARG A 32 -25.18 -6.78 -2.01
C ARG A 32 -24.88 -7.33 -0.62
N VAL A 33 -25.27 -8.57 -0.33
CA VAL A 33 -25.00 -9.21 0.96
C VAL A 33 -23.51 -9.50 1.14
N ARG A 34 -22.81 -9.93 0.09
CA ARG A 34 -21.40 -10.32 0.17
C ARG A 34 -20.41 -9.16 0.15
N LEU A 35 -20.80 -8.00 -0.37
CA LEU A 35 -19.91 -6.84 -0.53
C LEU A 35 -20.07 -5.81 0.61
N ALA A 36 -20.26 -6.28 1.85
CA ALA A 36 -20.77 -5.54 3.01
C ALA A 36 -19.92 -4.34 3.53
N ASP A 37 -18.88 -3.91 2.82
CA ASP A 37 -18.05 -2.78 3.25
C ASP A 37 -18.45 -1.47 2.55
N GLY A 38 -19.39 -0.75 3.18
CA GLY A 38 -19.29 0.71 3.38
C GLY A 38 -19.37 1.68 2.19
N GLY A 39 -19.61 1.23 0.97
CA GLY A 39 -19.79 2.12 -0.17
C GLY A 39 -21.08 1.83 -0.90
N ASP A 40 -21.97 2.82 -1.04
CA ASP A 40 -23.13 2.78 -1.94
C ASP A 40 -22.63 2.63 -3.39
N ARG A 41 -22.20 1.43 -3.75
CA ARG A 41 -21.90 1.06 -5.13
C ARG A 41 -23.27 1.02 -5.79
N ARG A 42 -23.65 2.11 -6.47
CA ARG A 42 -24.84 2.15 -7.33
C ARG A 42 -24.83 0.91 -8.24
N MET A 43 -25.58 -0.10 -7.83
CA MET A 43 -25.74 -1.37 -8.54
C MET A 43 -27.00 -1.23 -9.39
N THR A 44 -26.80 -1.19 -10.70
CA THR A 44 -27.87 -1.12 -11.68
C THR A 44 -28.18 -2.51 -12.19
N VAL A 45 -29.46 -2.89 -12.20
CA VAL A 45 -29.94 -4.17 -12.75
C VAL A 45 -30.51 -3.92 -14.13
N VAL A 46 -30.03 -4.64 -15.14
CA VAL A 46 -30.47 -4.53 -16.53
C VAL A 46 -30.96 -5.90 -17.01
N ALA A 47 -32.02 -5.90 -17.82
CA ALA A 47 -32.57 -7.09 -18.44
C ALA A 47 -32.54 -6.92 -19.96
N LYS A 48 -31.96 -7.90 -20.65
CA LYS A 48 -31.83 -7.89 -22.11
C LYS A 48 -32.62 -9.01 -22.80
N GLY A 49 -33.19 -9.94 -22.02
CA GLY A 49 -33.82 -11.13 -22.59
C GLY A 49 -32.89 -11.82 -23.59
N GLU A 50 -33.41 -12.12 -24.77
CA GLU A 50 -32.71 -12.79 -25.87
C GLU A 50 -32.00 -11.83 -26.84
N SER A 51 -32.09 -10.51 -26.61
CA SER A 51 -31.71 -9.49 -27.62
C SER A 51 -30.20 -9.33 -27.84
N GLU A 52 -29.37 -9.90 -26.97
CA GLU A 52 -27.90 -9.81 -27.02
C GLU A 52 -27.24 -11.19 -26.85
N PRO A 53 -27.39 -12.09 -27.84
CA PRO A 53 -26.74 -13.40 -27.82
C PRO A 53 -25.22 -13.25 -27.97
N VAL A 54 -24.46 -14.08 -27.25
CA VAL A 54 -22.99 -14.15 -27.41
C VAL A 54 -22.59 -15.16 -28.49
N VAL A 55 -23.47 -16.14 -28.75
CA VAL A 55 -23.34 -17.16 -29.80
C VAL A 55 -24.71 -17.39 -30.47
N PRO A 56 -24.77 -17.90 -31.71
CA PRO A 56 -26.04 -18.22 -32.37
C PRO A 56 -26.89 -19.21 -31.56
N ASN A 57 -28.22 -19.07 -31.53
CA ASN A 57 -29.11 -19.99 -30.77
C ASN A 57 -29.41 -21.32 -31.49
N ASP A 58 -28.52 -21.76 -32.38
CA ASP A 58 -28.69 -22.90 -33.30
C ASP A 58 -28.57 -24.28 -32.64
N SER A 59 -27.84 -24.38 -31.52
CA SER A 59 -27.60 -25.63 -30.80
C SER A 59 -27.95 -25.52 -29.32
N ALA A 60 -28.23 -26.66 -28.68
CA ALA A 60 -28.50 -26.70 -27.24
C ALA A 60 -27.30 -26.19 -26.42
N ALA A 61 -26.08 -26.48 -26.89
CA ALA A 61 -24.84 -25.99 -26.30
C ALA A 61 -24.75 -24.46 -26.39
N ASN A 62 -25.01 -23.88 -27.56
CA ASN A 62 -24.95 -22.42 -27.72
C ASN A 62 -26.04 -21.69 -26.94
N ARG A 63 -27.26 -22.25 -26.89
CA ARG A 63 -28.33 -21.72 -26.04
C ARG A 63 -27.93 -21.70 -24.56
N ALA A 64 -27.20 -22.71 -24.09
CA ALA A 64 -26.70 -22.72 -22.71
C ALA A 64 -25.76 -21.55 -22.42
N LEU A 65 -24.89 -21.18 -23.37
CA LEU A 65 -23.98 -20.03 -23.24
C LEU A 65 -24.74 -18.69 -23.22
N ASN A 66 -25.86 -18.59 -23.93
CA ASN A 66 -26.69 -17.38 -23.93
C ASN A 66 -27.47 -17.17 -22.63
N ARG A 67 -27.74 -18.23 -21.86
CA ARG A 67 -28.40 -18.19 -20.54
C ARG A 67 -27.46 -17.70 -19.43
N ARG A 68 -26.97 -16.45 -19.51
CA ARG A 68 -25.93 -15.88 -18.62
C ARG A 68 -26.38 -14.65 -17.83
N VAL A 69 -25.58 -14.27 -16.85
CA VAL A 69 -25.62 -12.95 -16.19
C VAL A 69 -24.22 -12.34 -16.30
N THR A 70 -24.11 -11.10 -16.76
CA THR A 70 -22.83 -10.39 -16.86
C THR A 70 -22.73 -9.31 -15.79
N ILE A 71 -21.50 -9.05 -15.33
CA ILE A 71 -21.21 -8.07 -14.30
C ILE A 71 -20.14 -7.12 -14.84
N ALA A 72 -20.49 -5.84 -14.94
CA ALA A 72 -19.57 -4.79 -15.35
C ALA A 72 -19.33 -3.80 -14.22
N PHE A 73 -18.07 -3.48 -13.94
CA PHE A 73 -17.68 -2.45 -13.00
C PHE A 73 -16.56 -1.61 -13.61
N ARG A 74 -16.55 -0.32 -13.26
CA ARG A 74 -15.42 0.55 -13.56
C ARG A 74 -14.61 0.63 -12.28
N GLU A 75 -13.36 0.21 -12.33
CA GLU A 75 -12.41 0.64 -11.31
C GLU A 75 -12.25 2.14 -11.46
N ARG A 76 -12.56 2.88 -10.39
CA ARG A 76 -11.99 4.21 -10.27
C ARG A 76 -10.51 3.97 -10.00
N ARG A 77 -9.71 3.91 -11.07
CA ARG A 77 -8.27 4.11 -10.92
C ARG A 77 -8.15 5.44 -10.20
N ALA A 78 -7.71 5.41 -8.95
CA ALA A 78 -7.32 6.64 -8.29
C ALA A 78 -6.36 7.31 -9.27
N ALA A 79 -6.67 8.53 -9.70
CA ALA A 79 -5.67 9.32 -10.38
C ALA A 79 -4.42 9.25 -9.49
N PRO A 80 -3.22 9.00 -10.05
CA PRO A 80 -2.01 9.16 -9.25
C PRO A 80 -2.17 10.53 -8.59
N ALA A 81 -2.07 10.57 -7.25
CA ALA A 81 -2.20 11.80 -6.50
C ALA A 81 -1.40 12.84 -7.27
N ALA A 82 -2.12 13.80 -7.87
CA ALA A 82 -1.49 14.79 -8.72
C ALA A 82 -0.39 15.39 -7.86
N ALA A 83 0.86 15.33 -8.34
CA ALA A 83 2.01 15.82 -7.60
C ALA A 83 1.66 17.19 -7.05
N ALA A 84 1.40 17.25 -5.74
CA ALA A 84 1.13 18.52 -5.10
C ALA A 84 2.35 19.41 -5.38
N GLY A 85 2.10 20.69 -5.63
CA GLY A 85 3.17 21.71 -5.68
C GLY A 85 4.04 21.65 -4.43
N PRO A 86 5.09 22.49 -4.30
CA PRO A 86 6.10 22.34 -3.25
C PRO A 86 5.45 22.26 -1.87
N ALA A 87 5.26 21.03 -1.39
CA ALA A 87 4.53 20.78 -0.18
C ALA A 87 5.50 21.06 0.95
N VAL A 88 5.06 21.91 1.87
CA VAL A 88 5.83 22.19 3.06
C VAL A 88 5.92 20.90 3.86
N LEU A 89 7.14 20.38 4.04
CA LEU A 89 7.35 19.19 4.85
C LEU A 89 6.80 19.42 6.27
N PRO A 90 6.18 18.41 6.91
CA PRO A 90 5.70 18.53 8.28
C PRO A 90 6.86 18.90 9.20
N ARG A 91 6.63 19.75 10.20
CA ARG A 91 7.67 20.08 11.19
C ARG A 91 8.14 18.79 11.88
N THR A 92 9.43 18.72 12.20
CA THR A 92 10.02 17.64 12.99
C THR A 92 10.88 18.27 14.08
N ALA A 93 10.76 17.76 15.30
CA ALA A 93 11.65 18.13 16.40
C ALA A 93 12.99 17.38 16.37
N GLY A 94 13.12 16.38 15.50
CA GLY A 94 14.32 15.55 15.37
C GLY A 94 15.44 16.22 14.59
N GLU A 95 16.63 15.62 14.66
CA GLU A 95 17.80 16.07 13.91
C GLU A 95 17.53 16.01 12.40
N GLN A 96 18.06 16.96 11.65
CA GLN A 96 17.81 17.05 10.21
C GLN A 96 19.12 17.10 9.44
N GLY A 97 19.10 16.42 8.31
CA GLY A 97 20.20 16.42 7.37
C GLY A 97 19.73 16.21 5.95
N ARG A 98 20.68 16.19 5.02
CA ARG A 98 20.43 16.14 3.58
C ARG A 98 21.27 15.04 2.96
N ALA A 99 20.78 14.39 1.92
CA ALA A 99 21.61 13.53 1.09
C ALA A 99 22.71 14.35 0.37
N PRO A 100 23.92 13.80 0.18
CA PRO A 100 24.35 12.47 0.59
C PRO A 100 24.86 12.40 2.05
N ASP A 101 25.03 13.53 2.73
CA ASP A 101 25.72 13.60 4.03
C ASP A 101 24.98 12.91 5.19
N GLY A 102 23.65 12.80 5.06
CA GLY A 102 22.80 12.17 6.05
C GLY A 102 22.58 13.07 7.27
N VAL A 103 22.30 12.46 8.42
CA VAL A 103 22.05 13.14 9.69
C VAL A 103 22.74 12.42 10.84
N GLU A 104 23.31 13.17 11.77
CA GLU A 104 23.94 12.63 12.97
C GLU A 104 22.98 12.73 14.16
N VAL A 105 22.83 11.64 14.91
CA VAL A 105 21.89 11.53 16.02
C VAL A 105 22.62 11.01 17.25
N ALA A 106 22.65 11.83 18.31
CA ALA A 106 23.08 11.41 19.63
C ALA A 106 21.98 10.59 20.31
N LEU A 107 22.24 9.32 20.59
CA LEU A 107 21.23 8.43 21.15
C LEU A 107 21.00 8.73 22.64
N PRO A 108 19.73 8.77 23.10
CA PRO A 108 19.41 8.98 24.51
C PRO A 108 20.09 7.95 25.43
N LEU A 109 20.26 8.32 26.70
CA LEU A 109 20.84 7.45 27.74
C LEU A 109 22.29 7.04 27.44
N ASN A 110 23.07 7.94 26.82
CA ASN A 110 24.47 7.71 26.45
C ASN A 110 24.67 6.46 25.58
N ARG A 111 23.72 6.14 24.70
CA ARG A 111 23.78 4.93 23.84
C ARG A 111 24.66 5.09 22.60
N GLY A 112 25.49 6.13 22.53
CA GLY A 112 26.42 6.43 21.44
C GLY A 112 25.82 7.37 20.40
N THR A 113 26.60 7.63 19.35
CA THR A 113 26.22 8.53 18.25
C THR A 113 26.18 7.76 16.96
N ILE A 114 25.07 7.88 16.22
CA ILE A 114 24.87 7.22 14.94
C ILE A 114 24.66 8.28 13.87
N ARG A 115 25.41 8.17 12.77
CA ARG A 115 25.12 8.89 11.53
C ARG A 115 24.27 8.01 10.62
N PHE A 116 23.08 8.48 10.28
CA PHE A 116 22.21 7.86 9.31
C PHE A 116 22.47 8.46 7.93
N VAL A 117 22.92 7.63 6.99
CA VAL A 117 23.26 8.05 5.62
C VAL A 117 22.32 7.34 4.63
N PRO A 118 21.73 8.06 3.67
CA PRO A 118 20.95 7.42 2.62
C PRO A 118 21.89 6.58 1.73
N GLY A 119 21.70 5.26 1.71
CA GLY A 119 22.48 4.35 0.88
C GLY A 119 21.97 4.36 -0.56
N THR A 120 20.84 3.71 -0.81
CA THR A 120 20.20 3.67 -2.14
C THR A 120 18.69 3.78 -1.97
N ALA A 121 18.01 4.50 -2.85
CA ALA A 121 16.56 4.40 -3.00
C ALA A 121 16.26 4.02 -4.46
N THR A 122 15.88 2.77 -4.69
CA THR A 122 15.75 2.22 -6.05
C THR A 122 14.38 1.64 -6.31
N VAL A 123 13.77 2.06 -7.43
CA VAL A 123 12.46 1.58 -7.87
C VAL A 123 12.58 0.14 -8.40
N ARG A 124 11.63 -0.69 -7.97
CA ARG A 124 11.50 -2.11 -8.31
C ARG A 124 10.03 -2.40 -8.60
N GLY A 125 9.60 -2.12 -9.83
CA GLY A 125 8.19 -2.25 -10.23
C GLY A 125 7.30 -1.31 -9.41
N PRO A 126 6.29 -1.81 -8.68
CA PRO A 126 5.41 -0.98 -7.85
C PRO A 126 6.03 -0.58 -6.50
N PHE A 127 7.29 -0.94 -6.23
CA PHE A 127 7.94 -0.76 -4.93
C PHE A 127 9.20 0.11 -5.02
N LEU A 128 9.60 0.68 -3.89
CA LEU A 128 10.86 1.37 -3.68
C LEU A 128 11.64 0.64 -2.57
N LEU A 129 12.83 0.14 -2.91
CA LEU A 129 13.77 -0.39 -1.93
C LEU A 129 14.69 0.74 -1.47
N VAL A 130 14.65 1.06 -0.18
CA VAL A 130 15.50 2.04 0.46
C VAL A 130 16.48 1.33 1.39
N ASN A 131 17.77 1.50 1.14
CA ASN A 131 18.83 1.12 2.06
C ASN A 131 19.24 2.36 2.87
N LEU A 132 19.12 2.29 4.19
CA LEU A 132 19.57 3.33 5.11
C LEU A 132 20.77 2.79 5.91
N LEU A 133 21.88 3.50 5.87
CA LEU A 133 23.11 3.10 6.56
C LEU A 133 23.15 3.76 7.93
N ALA A 134 23.23 2.95 8.99
CA ALA A 134 23.43 3.41 10.36
C ALA A 134 24.90 3.23 10.74
N ARG A 135 25.69 4.29 10.66
CA ARG A 135 27.13 4.26 10.96
C ARG A 135 27.40 4.76 12.38
N ASN A 136 28.14 3.98 13.16
CA ASN A 136 28.56 4.42 14.48
C ASN A 136 29.79 5.35 14.36
N THR A 137 29.59 6.62 14.71
CA THR A 137 30.64 7.65 14.69
C THR A 137 31.27 7.89 16.06
N GLY A 138 30.79 7.22 17.10
CA GLY A 138 31.33 7.27 18.45
C GLY A 138 32.49 6.30 18.68
N ASP A 139 33.00 6.31 19.90
CA ASP A 139 34.11 5.50 20.42
C ASP A 139 33.68 4.21 21.14
N ARG A 140 32.37 4.05 21.37
CA ARG A 140 31.74 2.92 22.06
C ARG A 140 30.70 2.25 21.19
N LYS A 141 30.34 1.01 21.53
CA LYS A 141 29.20 0.31 20.90
C LYS A 141 27.92 1.12 21.06
N ALA A 142 27.11 1.17 20.00
CA ALA A 142 25.84 1.89 19.95
C ALA A 142 24.69 0.97 19.54
N THR A 143 23.47 1.27 19.96
CA THR A 143 22.26 0.50 19.58
C THR A 143 21.12 1.43 19.23
N ILE A 144 20.45 1.15 18.11
CA ILE A 144 19.35 1.96 17.56
C ILE A 144 17.97 1.37 17.87
N LEU A 145 17.89 0.45 18.84
CA LEU A 145 16.75 -0.43 19.14
C LEU A 145 15.38 0.23 19.02
N ASP A 146 15.18 1.41 19.61
CA ASP A 146 13.89 2.10 19.66
C ASP A 146 13.85 3.39 18.84
N LEU A 147 14.95 3.74 18.16
CA LEU A 147 15.05 5.01 17.45
C LEU A 147 14.17 5.05 16.20
N LEU A 148 14.12 3.96 15.44
CA LEU A 148 13.42 3.90 14.15
C LEU A 148 12.05 3.25 14.24
N GLY A 149 11.69 2.74 15.43
CA GLY A 149 10.44 2.04 15.64
C GLY A 149 9.27 2.99 15.87
N GLN A 150 8.08 2.43 15.98
CA GLN A 150 6.87 3.18 16.33
C GLN A 150 6.42 2.84 17.76
N GLY A 151 5.12 2.99 18.06
CA GLY A 151 4.55 2.48 19.30
C GLY A 151 4.48 0.94 19.33
N VAL A 152 3.74 0.41 20.32
CA VAL A 152 3.39 -1.02 20.40
C VAL A 152 2.18 -1.39 19.52
N PHE A 153 1.63 -0.40 18.82
CA PHE A 153 0.58 -0.56 17.82
C PHE A 153 1.14 -0.19 16.45
N THR A 154 0.81 -0.98 15.44
CA THR A 154 1.19 -0.71 14.06
C THR A 154 0.32 0.39 13.46
N VAL A 155 0.67 0.84 12.25
CA VAL A 155 -0.14 1.79 11.46
C VAL A 155 -1.53 1.26 11.09
N ARG A 156 -1.76 -0.05 11.27
CA ARG A 156 -3.06 -0.72 11.08
C ARG A 156 -3.85 -0.85 12.38
N ASP A 157 -3.38 -0.26 13.47
CA ASP A 157 -3.96 -0.41 14.81
C ASP A 157 -3.87 -1.84 15.36
N GLU A 158 -2.87 -2.61 14.91
CA GLU A 158 -2.63 -3.97 15.37
C GLU A 158 -1.57 -3.97 16.48
N PHE A 159 -1.79 -4.77 17.54
CA PHE A 159 -0.81 -4.92 18.60
C PHE A 159 0.42 -5.70 18.10
N ASP A 160 1.58 -5.04 18.08
CA ASP A 160 2.88 -5.64 17.78
C ASP A 160 3.94 -5.07 18.74
N PRO A 161 4.36 -5.82 19.78
CA PRO A 161 5.34 -5.32 20.73
C PRO A 161 6.72 -5.08 20.09
N TYR A 162 7.00 -5.66 18.91
CA TYR A 162 8.24 -5.47 18.19
C TYR A 162 8.22 -4.30 17.22
N ALA A 163 7.05 -3.69 16.95
CA ALA A 163 6.96 -2.49 16.10
C ALA A 163 7.76 -1.31 16.67
N ARG A 164 7.92 -1.27 17.99
CA ARG A 164 8.79 -0.32 18.70
C ARG A 164 10.28 -0.56 18.49
N TYR A 165 10.67 -1.81 18.22
CA TYR A 165 12.07 -2.23 18.25
C TYR A 165 12.72 -2.41 16.87
N GLY A 166 11.92 -2.23 15.81
CA GLY A 166 12.36 -2.31 14.42
C GLY A 166 12.45 -0.95 13.74
N ALA A 167 12.38 -0.95 12.42
CA ALA A 167 12.36 0.24 11.58
C ALA A 167 10.95 0.59 11.07
N ALA A 168 9.90 0.09 11.73
CA ALA A 168 8.51 0.25 11.28
C ALA A 168 7.98 1.70 11.44
N GLY A 169 8.69 2.55 12.19
CA GLY A 169 8.35 3.97 12.34
C GLY A 169 8.92 4.87 11.24
N VAL A 170 9.74 4.33 10.33
CA VAL A 170 10.31 5.10 9.21
C VAL A 170 9.24 5.35 8.15
N ARG A 171 9.18 6.61 7.68
CA ARG A 171 8.26 7.10 6.66
C ARG A 171 9.04 7.65 5.47
N LEU A 172 8.42 7.58 4.31
CA LEU A 172 8.88 8.21 3.10
C LEU A 172 7.97 9.39 2.79
N LEU A 173 8.52 10.60 2.79
CA LEU A 173 7.78 11.81 2.42
C LEU A 173 8.10 12.19 0.98
N HIS A 174 7.05 12.51 0.22
CA HIS A 174 7.16 13.04 -1.13
C HIS A 174 5.96 13.95 -1.42
N GLY A 175 6.22 15.22 -1.73
CA GLY A 175 5.16 16.21 -1.83
C GLY A 175 4.36 16.26 -0.52
N ASP A 176 3.04 16.21 -0.63
CA ASP A 176 2.09 16.22 0.49
C ASP A 176 1.78 14.81 1.02
N THR A 177 2.47 13.80 0.51
CA THR A 177 2.23 12.40 0.89
C THR A 177 3.29 11.89 1.86
N ALA A 178 2.83 11.13 2.85
CA ALA A 178 3.66 10.32 3.73
C ALA A 178 3.29 8.85 3.52
N ALA A 179 4.23 8.06 3.00
CA ALA A 179 4.09 6.62 2.85
C ALA A 179 4.76 5.91 4.03
N TYR A 180 4.05 4.93 4.59
CA TYR A 180 4.60 3.99 5.56
C TYR A 180 5.24 2.80 4.82
N GLY A 181 6.16 2.11 5.50
CA GLY A 181 6.75 0.89 4.99
C GLY A 181 5.68 -0.15 4.65
N LEU A 182 5.92 -0.92 3.60
CA LEU A 182 5.09 -2.07 3.24
C LEU A 182 5.07 -3.08 4.39
N ASP A 183 4.00 -3.85 4.46
CA ASP A 183 3.87 -4.99 5.34
C ASP A 183 3.36 -6.21 4.59
N TYR A 184 3.48 -7.37 5.23
CA TYR A 184 2.95 -8.63 4.76
C TYR A 184 2.09 -9.26 5.85
N GLU A 185 1.03 -9.95 5.43
CA GLU A 185 0.18 -10.70 6.32
C GLU A 185 0.86 -12.02 6.69
N LEU A 186 1.10 -12.23 7.98
CA LEU A 186 1.70 -13.46 8.52
C LEU A 186 0.61 -14.48 8.85
N GLU A 187 -0.48 -13.99 9.43
CA GLU A 187 -1.69 -14.72 9.81
C GLU A 187 -2.89 -13.82 9.48
N PRO A 188 -4.11 -14.37 9.28
CA PRO A 188 -5.29 -13.56 9.01
C PRO A 188 -5.45 -12.40 10.01
N GLY A 189 -5.36 -11.17 9.51
CA GLY A 189 -5.48 -9.95 10.33
C GLY A 189 -4.24 -9.59 11.16
N ARG A 190 -3.07 -10.20 10.90
CA ARG A 190 -1.80 -9.86 11.56
C ARG A 190 -0.71 -9.57 10.54
N HIS A 191 -0.30 -8.31 10.49
CA HIS A 191 0.69 -7.81 9.56
C HIS A 191 2.04 -7.56 10.22
N ARG A 192 3.09 -7.67 9.41
CA ARG A 192 4.48 -7.41 9.81
C ARG A 192 5.12 -6.51 8.79
N CYS A 193 5.82 -5.46 9.22
CA CYS A 193 6.57 -4.63 8.27
C CYS A 193 7.55 -5.49 7.45
N LEU A 194 7.72 -5.11 6.20
CA LEU A 194 8.79 -5.57 5.33
C LEU A 194 10.03 -4.69 5.55
N CYS A 195 10.55 -4.76 6.78
CA CYS A 195 11.62 -3.93 7.31
C CYS A 195 12.42 -4.70 8.37
N ASP A 196 13.59 -4.20 8.76
CA ASP A 196 14.32 -4.74 9.91
C ASP A 196 13.48 -4.65 11.19
N ARG A 197 13.18 -5.79 11.80
CA ARG A 197 12.18 -5.90 12.88
C ARG A 197 12.74 -5.82 14.30
N LEU A 198 14.04 -6.04 14.46
CA LEU A 198 14.68 -6.07 15.77
C LEU A 198 16.09 -5.51 15.69
N LEU A 199 16.23 -4.24 16.06
CA LEU A 199 17.49 -3.50 15.98
C LEU A 199 18.27 -3.53 17.31
N ASN A 200 18.30 -4.71 17.96
CA ASN A 200 18.95 -4.91 19.25
C ASN A 200 20.44 -5.22 19.16
N GLN A 201 20.96 -5.42 17.95
CA GLN A 201 22.37 -5.66 17.74
C GLN A 201 23.15 -4.36 17.94
N ALA A 202 24.26 -4.46 18.67
CA ALA A 202 25.13 -3.33 18.92
C ALA A 202 26.06 -3.11 17.72
N ILE A 203 26.11 -1.88 17.22
CA ILE A 203 26.98 -1.45 16.13
C ILE A 203 28.34 -1.05 16.74
N PRO A 204 29.44 -1.73 16.40
CA PRO A 204 30.77 -1.36 16.90
C PRO A 204 31.24 0.02 16.40
N PRO A 205 32.16 0.69 17.11
CA PRO A 205 32.78 1.94 16.66
C PRO A 205 33.31 1.83 15.23
N GLY A 206 33.05 2.84 14.39
CA GLY A 206 33.51 2.88 13.00
C GLY A 206 32.81 1.92 12.04
N SER A 207 31.95 1.02 12.53
CA SER A 207 31.18 0.08 11.72
C SER A 207 29.81 0.66 11.33
N GLU A 208 29.16 -0.01 10.37
CA GLU A 208 27.82 0.35 9.92
C GLU A 208 26.89 -0.86 9.82
N GLN A 209 25.60 -0.61 10.03
CA GLN A 209 24.52 -1.54 9.77
C GLN A 209 23.68 -1.02 8.61
N VAL A 210 23.42 -1.88 7.61
CA VAL A 210 22.50 -1.59 6.51
C VAL A 210 21.08 -1.96 6.94
N LEU A 211 20.15 -1.02 6.82
CA LEU A 211 18.73 -1.23 7.08
C LEU A 211 17.99 -1.27 5.75
N SER A 212 17.22 -2.33 5.53
CA SER A 212 16.45 -2.53 4.30
C SER A 212 14.98 -2.20 4.53
N LEU A 213 14.49 -1.19 3.83
CA LEU A 213 13.12 -0.67 3.97
C LEU A 213 12.41 -0.73 2.63
N TRP A 214 11.22 -1.32 2.61
CA TRP A 214 10.39 -1.39 1.42
C TRP A 214 9.21 -0.44 1.53
N PHE A 215 9.01 0.39 0.51
CA PHE A 215 7.89 1.33 0.41
C PHE A 215 7.12 1.11 -0.90
N PRO A 216 5.87 1.60 -1.00
CA PRO A 216 5.25 1.84 -2.30
C PRO A 216 6.14 2.75 -3.14
N ALA A 217 6.25 2.47 -4.45
CA ALA A 217 6.97 3.35 -5.35
C ALA A 217 6.33 4.75 -5.36
N PRO A 218 7.11 5.84 -5.29
CA PRO A 218 6.57 7.18 -5.44
C PRO A 218 6.04 7.38 -6.88
N PRO A 219 5.27 8.46 -7.13
CA PRO A 219 4.79 8.77 -8.48
C PRO A 219 5.91 8.76 -9.53
N ALA A 220 5.60 8.31 -10.74
CA ALA A 220 6.56 8.27 -11.84
C ALA A 220 7.19 9.66 -12.07
N GLY A 221 8.51 9.71 -12.23
CA GLY A 221 9.27 10.96 -12.39
C GLY A 221 9.70 11.63 -11.07
N THR A 222 9.38 11.04 -9.92
CA THR A 222 9.92 11.48 -8.62
C THR A 222 11.45 11.35 -8.63
N ARG A 223 12.14 12.49 -8.46
CA ARG A 223 13.62 12.53 -8.45
C ARG A 223 14.20 12.33 -7.06
N THR A 224 13.51 12.86 -6.05
CA THR A 224 13.96 12.81 -4.66
C THR A 224 12.81 12.51 -3.72
N VAL A 225 13.15 11.90 -2.60
CA VAL A 225 12.26 11.59 -1.49
C VAL A 225 12.91 12.03 -0.19
N THR A 226 12.14 12.12 0.88
CA THR A 226 12.64 12.41 2.23
C THR A 226 12.41 11.20 3.13
N ILE A 227 13.45 10.75 3.82
CA ILE A 227 13.35 9.74 4.87
C ILE A 227 13.03 10.47 6.17
N ASP A 228 11.97 10.08 6.86
CA ASP A 228 11.49 10.74 8.06
C ASP A 228 11.19 9.72 9.16
N VAL A 229 11.66 10.02 10.37
CA VAL A 229 11.18 9.38 11.60
C VAL A 229 10.63 10.50 12.48
N PRO A 230 9.30 10.54 12.69
CA PRO A 230 8.65 11.66 13.36
C PRO A 230 9.33 12.04 14.67
N ASP A 231 9.68 13.32 14.80
CA ASP A 231 10.31 13.92 15.98
C ASP A 231 11.67 13.33 16.39
N ARG A 232 12.29 12.50 15.54
CA ARG A 232 13.57 11.85 15.84
C ARG A 232 14.65 12.16 14.83
N LEU A 233 14.38 11.99 13.53
CA LEU A 233 15.33 12.37 12.49
C LEU A 233 14.66 12.61 11.14
N ARG A 234 15.36 13.35 10.27
CA ARG A 234 14.99 13.51 8.87
C ARG A 234 16.21 13.60 7.95
N ILE A 235 16.10 12.98 6.78
CA ILE A 235 17.07 13.09 5.68
C ILE A 235 16.32 13.52 4.42
N THR A 236 16.56 14.74 3.95
CA THR A 236 15.94 15.28 2.73
C THR A 236 16.76 14.98 1.48
N ASP A 237 16.12 15.15 0.31
CA ASP A 237 16.74 15.07 -1.02
C ASP A 237 17.41 13.72 -1.35
N VAL A 238 16.89 12.63 -0.79
CA VAL A 238 17.38 11.28 -1.09
C VAL A 238 17.06 10.95 -2.56
N PRO A 239 18.07 10.70 -3.41
CA PRO A 239 17.86 10.49 -4.84
C PRO A 239 17.17 9.14 -5.09
N VAL A 240 16.14 9.15 -5.94
CA VAL A 240 15.46 7.95 -6.41
C VAL A 240 16.05 7.51 -7.74
N THR A 241 16.39 6.23 -7.85
CA THR A 241 16.99 5.60 -9.03
C THR A 241 16.13 4.48 -9.61
#